data_AF-A0A524D119-F1
#
_entry.id   AF-A0A524D119-F1
#
_cell.length_a   1.000
_cell.length_b   1.000
_cell.length_c   1.000
_cell.angle_alpha   90.00
_cell.angle_beta   90.00
_cell.angle_gamma   90.00
#
_symmetry.space_group_name_H-M   'P 1'
#
loop_
_entity.id
_entity.type
_entity.pdbx_description
1 polymer ?
#
loop_
_entity_poly.entity_id
_entity_poly.type
_entity_poly.pdbx_seq_one_letter_code
_entity_poly.pdbx_strand_id
1 'polypeptide(L)'
;PKKKEPKPKKVEPAKPTKPLAADIPLEALPGVGAKTRESLVKTGYKSVSTIAEADPAKVADKVDGVGEATAKKMIAAAKAMMKDYALEELPGVGEKTRKSLRDADYKSISKIADADAADLSEKVDGVGEATAKKIIKAAKKMSK
;
A
#
# COMPACT_ATOMS: atom_id res chain seq x y z
N PRO A 1 6.79 36.78 35.26
CA PRO A 1 6.36 35.38 35.54
C PRO A 1 5.10 34.99 34.76
N LYS A 2 5.06 33.72 34.33
CA LYS A 2 3.97 32.96 33.69
C LYS A 2 3.82 33.08 32.16
N LYS A 3 4.54 32.14 31.53
CA LYS A 3 4.29 31.46 30.26
C LYS A 3 2.79 31.43 29.88
N LYS A 4 2.48 31.77 28.63
CA LYS A 4 1.30 31.26 27.94
C LYS A 4 1.77 30.64 26.63
N GLU A 5 1.91 29.33 26.69
CA GLU A 5 2.17 28.44 25.56
C GLU A 5 1.11 28.64 24.45
N PRO A 6 1.51 28.51 23.17
CA PRO A 6 0.58 28.60 22.06
C PRO A 6 -0.35 27.37 22.08
N LYS A 7 -1.64 27.63 21.98
CA LYS A 7 -2.71 26.63 21.89
C LYS A 7 -2.39 25.63 20.77
N PRO A 8 -2.36 24.30 21.02
CA PRO A 8 -2.28 23.35 19.93
C PRO A 8 -3.60 23.42 19.16
N LYS A 9 -3.55 23.94 17.93
CA LYS A 9 -4.65 23.86 16.96
C LYS A 9 -4.89 22.37 16.66
N LYS A 10 -5.81 21.80 17.43
CA LYS A 10 -6.71 20.69 17.13
C LYS A 10 -6.46 20.08 15.74
N VAL A 11 -5.60 19.06 15.69
CA VAL A 11 -5.54 18.15 14.54
C VAL A 11 -6.85 17.37 14.53
N GLU A 12 -7.78 17.83 13.71
CA GLU A 12 -9.03 17.13 13.42
C GLU A 12 -8.71 15.68 13.04
N PRO A 13 -9.36 14.69 13.68
CA PRO A 13 -9.22 13.30 13.29
C PRO A 13 -9.89 13.14 11.93
N ALA A 14 -9.08 13.09 10.87
CA ALA A 14 -9.57 12.75 9.56
C ALA A 14 -10.16 11.33 9.64
N LYS A 15 -11.50 11.32 9.59
CA LYS A 15 -12.48 10.25 9.50
C LYS A 15 -11.91 8.84 9.24
N PRO A 16 -12.32 7.81 9.99
CA PRO A 16 -11.96 6.42 9.70
C PRO A 16 -12.73 5.96 8.46
N THR A 17 -12.20 6.26 7.28
CA THR A 17 -12.78 5.80 6.02
C THR A 17 -12.44 4.34 5.81
N LYS A 18 -13.30 3.48 6.37
CA LYS A 18 -13.58 2.10 5.97
C LYS A 18 -12.39 1.12 6.12
N PRO A 19 -12.54 0.00 6.86
CA PRO A 19 -11.53 -1.05 6.83
C PRO A 19 -11.54 -1.70 5.44
N LEU A 20 -10.71 -1.22 4.51
CA LEU A 20 -10.44 -1.91 3.26
C LEU A 20 -9.55 -3.11 3.57
N ALA A 21 -10.21 -4.21 3.96
CA ALA A 21 -9.94 -5.63 3.71
C ALA A 21 -8.51 -6.20 3.56
N ALA A 22 -7.45 -5.48 3.92
CA ALA A 22 -6.08 -5.99 3.86
C ALA A 22 -5.36 -5.54 5.13
N ASP A 23 -5.50 -6.34 6.20
CA ASP A 23 -4.71 -6.21 7.42
C ASP A 23 -3.27 -6.68 7.16
N ILE A 24 -2.60 -5.96 6.27
CA ILE A 24 -1.18 -6.21 6.00
C ILE A 24 -0.44 -5.78 7.27
N PRO A 25 0.36 -6.66 7.88
CA PRO A 25 1.08 -6.33 9.09
C PRO A 25 2.12 -5.25 8.78
N LEU A 26 2.31 -4.34 9.73
CA LEU A 26 3.36 -3.31 9.66
C LEU A 26 4.77 -3.90 9.52
N GLU A 27 4.92 -5.18 9.87
CA GLU A 27 6.17 -5.92 9.75
C GLU A 27 6.58 -6.20 8.32
N ALA A 28 5.60 -6.30 7.42
CA ALA A 28 5.84 -6.50 6.00
C ALA A 28 6.37 -5.23 5.32
N LEU A 29 6.20 -4.04 5.94
CA LEU A 29 6.70 -2.79 5.36
C LEU A 29 8.23 -2.75 5.36
N PRO A 30 8.88 -2.70 4.18
CA PRO A 30 10.32 -2.62 4.09
C PRO A 30 10.81 -1.25 4.58
N GLY A 31 11.94 -1.25 5.30
CA GLY A 31 12.55 -0.02 5.84
C GLY A 31 11.95 0.47 7.16
N VAL A 32 10.99 -0.27 7.73
CA VAL A 32 10.38 0.05 9.03
C VAL A 32 10.89 -0.92 10.08
N GLY A 33 11.69 -0.44 11.03
CA GLY A 33 12.19 -1.23 12.16
C GLY A 33 11.16 -1.37 13.28
N ALA A 34 11.35 -2.32 14.20
CA ALA A 34 10.43 -2.59 15.32
C ALA A 34 10.05 -1.32 16.11
N LYS A 35 11.02 -0.49 16.48
CA LYS A 35 10.80 0.79 17.18
C LYS A 35 9.85 1.74 16.43
N THR A 36 10.04 1.85 15.12
CA THR A 36 9.17 2.68 14.27
C THR A 36 7.76 2.12 14.21
N ARG A 37 7.60 0.80 14.14
CA ARG A 37 6.30 0.11 14.15
C ARG A 37 5.56 0.36 15.46
N GLU A 38 6.24 0.27 16.59
CA GLU A 38 5.64 0.60 17.89
C GLU A 38 5.15 2.04 17.94
N SER A 39 5.95 3.00 17.46
CA SER A 39 5.54 4.40 17.34
C SER A 39 4.35 4.60 16.40
N LEU A 40 4.30 3.88 15.27
CA LEU A 40 3.15 3.87 14.35
C LEU A 40 1.89 3.36 15.06
N VAL A 41 1.97 2.22 15.74
CA VAL A 41 0.83 1.64 16.47
C VAL A 41 0.36 2.58 17.59
N LYS A 42 1.31 3.17 18.34
CA LYS A 42 1.03 4.12 19.43
C LYS A 42 0.35 5.40 18.93
N THR A 43 0.65 5.83 17.71
CA THR A 43 0.04 7.00 17.07
C THR A 43 -1.26 6.69 16.33
N GLY A 44 -1.67 5.41 16.30
CA GLY A 44 -2.93 4.94 15.72
C GLY A 44 -2.81 4.36 14.30
N TYR A 45 -1.61 4.35 13.71
CA TYR A 45 -1.33 3.66 12.44
C TYR A 45 -1.10 2.17 12.72
N LYS A 46 -2.19 1.42 12.88
CA LYS A 46 -2.14 0.00 13.28
C LYS A 46 -1.82 -0.95 12.13
N SER A 47 -2.10 -0.53 10.88
CA SER A 47 -1.92 -1.36 9.70
C SER A 47 -1.40 -0.54 8.53
N VAL A 48 -0.85 -1.23 7.53
CA VAL A 48 -0.31 -0.61 6.30
C VAL A 48 -1.38 0.23 5.57
N SER A 49 -2.65 -0.17 5.66
CA SER A 49 -3.80 0.59 5.14
C SER A 49 -3.85 2.02 5.67
N THR A 50 -3.75 2.18 7.00
CA THR A 50 -3.83 3.50 7.62
C THR A 50 -2.63 4.36 7.26
N ILE A 51 -1.45 3.75 7.07
CA ILE A 51 -0.25 4.44 6.60
C ILE A 51 -0.42 4.89 5.15
N ALA A 52 -0.96 4.04 4.28
CA ALA A 52 -1.17 4.37 2.87
C ALA A 52 -2.06 5.61 2.69
N GLU A 53 -3.06 5.80 3.55
CA GLU A 53 -3.93 6.98 3.54
C GLU A 53 -3.37 8.16 4.36
N ALA A 54 -2.34 7.92 5.17
CA ALA A 54 -1.71 8.95 5.98
C ALA A 54 -0.91 9.94 5.12
N ASP A 55 -0.66 11.10 5.72
CA ASP A 55 0.16 12.14 5.12
C ASP A 55 1.64 11.95 5.53
N PRO A 56 2.60 11.96 4.58
CA PRO A 56 4.02 11.76 4.90
C PRO A 56 4.54 12.77 5.92
N ALA A 57 4.08 14.02 5.87
CA ALA A 57 4.48 15.04 6.83
C ALA A 57 3.97 14.71 8.24
N LYS A 58 2.72 14.24 8.36
CA LYS A 58 2.13 13.85 9.65
C LYS A 58 2.76 12.58 10.22
N VAL A 59 3.12 11.62 9.36
CA VAL A 59 3.82 10.41 9.79
C VAL A 59 5.20 10.79 10.32
N ALA A 60 5.95 11.64 9.62
CA ALA A 60 7.26 12.08 10.08
C ALA A 60 7.22 12.93 11.36
N ASP A 61 6.18 13.74 11.54
CA ASP A 61 5.99 14.56 12.75
C ASP A 61 5.58 13.73 13.97
N LYS A 62 4.70 12.72 13.78
CA LYS A 62 4.17 11.91 14.89
C LYS A 62 5.00 10.68 15.22
N VAL A 63 5.70 10.10 14.24
CA VAL A 63 6.39 8.83 14.40
C VAL A 63 7.87 9.08 14.64
N ASP A 64 8.28 8.83 15.89
CA ASP A 64 9.67 8.98 16.29
C ASP A 64 10.60 8.06 15.47
N GLY A 65 11.68 8.63 14.94
CA GLY A 65 12.64 7.92 14.08
C GLY A 65 12.25 7.81 12.60
N VAL A 66 11.17 8.47 12.15
CA VAL A 66 10.79 8.54 10.73
C VAL A 66 10.98 9.96 10.20
N GLY A 67 11.95 10.15 9.32
CA GLY A 67 12.07 11.39 8.55
C GLY A 67 11.06 11.47 7.41
N GLU A 68 10.83 12.66 6.87
CA GLU A 68 9.88 12.90 5.77
C GLU A 68 10.17 12.03 4.52
N ALA A 69 11.46 11.83 4.21
CA ALA A 69 11.87 10.93 3.13
C ALA A 69 11.50 9.47 3.41
N THR A 70 11.65 9.01 4.65
CA THR A 70 11.27 7.66 5.07
C THR A 70 9.75 7.51 5.08
N ALA A 71 9.01 8.50 5.59
CA ALA A 71 7.55 8.51 5.57
C ALA A 71 7.01 8.43 4.14
N LYS A 72 7.56 9.22 3.20
CA LYS A 72 7.21 9.14 1.77
C LYS A 72 7.43 7.73 1.22
N LYS A 73 8.56 7.11 1.51
CA LYS A 73 8.86 5.73 1.09
C LYS A 73 7.92 4.72 1.73
N MET A 74 7.61 4.85 3.01
CA MET A 74 6.68 3.97 3.73
C MET A 74 5.28 4.04 3.16
N ILE A 75 4.77 5.24 2.88
CA ILE A 75 3.43 5.43 2.32
C ILE A 75 3.38 4.93 0.88
N ALA A 76 4.42 5.18 0.08
CA ALA A 76 4.53 4.64 -1.26
C ALA A 76 4.57 3.10 -1.24
N ALA A 77 5.37 2.51 -0.35
CA ALA A 77 5.43 1.08 -0.14
C ALA A 77 4.09 0.53 0.35
N ALA A 78 3.42 1.21 1.27
CA ALA A 78 2.12 0.82 1.80
C ALA A 78 1.05 0.79 0.71
N LYS A 79 0.96 1.87 -0.09
CA LYS A 79 0.09 1.94 -1.26
C LYS A 79 0.42 0.84 -2.26
N ALA A 80 1.71 0.61 -2.53
CA ALA A 80 2.14 -0.46 -3.44
C ALA A 80 1.75 -1.83 -2.91
N MET A 81 1.91 -2.10 -1.62
CA MET A 81 1.54 -3.37 -0.98
C MET A 81 0.04 -3.62 -1.03
N MET A 82 -0.79 -2.62 -0.74
CA MET A 82 -2.25 -2.77 -0.89
C MET A 82 -2.64 -3.14 -2.33
N LYS A 83 -2.04 -2.44 -3.29
CA LYS A 83 -2.30 -2.71 -4.71
C LYS A 83 -1.81 -4.10 -5.12
N ASP A 84 -0.69 -4.55 -4.56
CA ASP A 84 -0.09 -5.85 -4.80
C ASP A 84 -0.88 -6.99 -4.14
N TYR A 85 -1.39 -6.80 -2.94
CA TYR A 85 -2.24 -7.77 -2.26
C TYR A 85 -3.54 -7.99 -3.01
N ALA A 86 -4.13 -6.92 -3.55
CA ALA A 86 -5.28 -7.02 -4.45
C ALA A 86 -4.96 -7.87 -5.70
N LEU A 87 -3.69 -7.91 -6.17
CA LEU A 87 -3.31 -8.79 -7.27
C LEU A 87 -3.36 -10.26 -6.88
N GLU A 88 -3.12 -10.63 -5.62
CA GLU A 88 -3.26 -12.03 -5.14
C GLU A 88 -4.70 -12.51 -5.19
N GLU A 89 -5.66 -11.60 -5.02
CA GLU A 89 -7.08 -11.93 -5.15
C GLU A 89 -7.47 -12.28 -6.61
N LEU A 90 -6.58 -12.03 -7.59
CA LEU A 90 -6.83 -12.38 -8.97
C LEU A 90 -6.60 -13.89 -9.21
N PRO A 91 -7.51 -14.55 -9.95
CA PRO A 91 -7.43 -15.98 -10.18
C PRO A 91 -6.18 -16.34 -11.00
N GLY A 92 -5.30 -17.17 -10.42
CA GLY A 92 -4.05 -17.62 -11.05
C GLY A 92 -2.85 -16.71 -10.78
N VAL A 93 -2.97 -15.73 -9.89
CA VAL A 93 -1.85 -14.87 -9.47
C VAL A 93 -1.35 -15.31 -8.09
N GLY A 94 -0.13 -15.84 -8.03
CA GLY A 94 0.58 -16.13 -6.79
C GLY A 94 1.67 -15.11 -6.46
N GLU A 95 2.39 -15.30 -5.34
CA GLU A 95 3.55 -14.45 -4.96
C GLU A 95 4.56 -14.25 -6.09
N LYS A 96 4.96 -15.34 -6.78
CA LYS A 96 5.91 -15.26 -7.89
C LYS A 96 5.37 -14.41 -9.03
N THR A 97 4.13 -14.64 -9.42
CA THR A 97 3.44 -13.89 -10.47
C THR A 97 3.33 -12.41 -10.14
N ARG A 98 3.00 -12.06 -8.90
CA ARG A 98 2.95 -10.65 -8.46
C ARG A 98 4.29 -9.97 -8.55
N LYS A 99 5.36 -10.66 -8.14
CA LYS A 99 6.71 -10.11 -8.26
C LYS A 99 7.01 -9.79 -9.71
N SER A 100 6.70 -10.70 -10.64
CA SER A 100 6.83 -10.45 -12.09
C SER A 100 5.92 -9.33 -12.59
N LEU A 101 4.66 -9.25 -12.13
CA LEU A 101 3.75 -8.15 -12.43
C LEU A 101 4.34 -6.81 -11.99
N ARG A 102 4.94 -6.77 -10.80
CA ARG A 102 5.56 -5.57 -10.22
C ARG A 102 6.79 -5.13 -11.00
N ASP A 103 7.58 -6.09 -11.47
CA ASP A 103 8.77 -5.89 -12.32
C ASP A 103 8.37 -5.36 -13.71
N ALA A 104 7.31 -5.92 -14.30
CA ALA A 104 6.67 -5.47 -15.52
C ALA A 104 5.81 -4.20 -15.36
N ASP A 105 5.95 -3.49 -14.24
CA ASP A 105 5.26 -2.24 -13.90
C ASP A 105 3.72 -2.33 -13.70
N TYR A 106 3.13 -3.51 -13.72
CA TYR A 106 1.72 -3.80 -13.38
C TYR A 106 1.49 -3.85 -11.86
N LYS A 107 1.77 -2.73 -11.20
CA LYS A 107 1.69 -2.61 -9.73
C LYS A 107 0.25 -2.41 -9.20
N SER A 108 -0.80 -2.61 -10.01
CA SER A 108 -2.19 -2.29 -9.65
C SER A 108 -3.22 -2.99 -10.53
N ILE A 109 -4.39 -3.29 -9.96
CA ILE A 109 -5.56 -3.82 -10.67
C ILE A 109 -5.90 -3.00 -11.91
N SER A 110 -5.95 -1.67 -11.80
CA SER A 110 -6.30 -0.79 -12.92
C SER A 110 -5.29 -0.89 -14.08
N LYS A 111 -3.98 -1.00 -13.79
CA LYS A 111 -2.96 -1.22 -14.83
C LYS A 111 -3.12 -2.56 -15.52
N ILE A 112 -3.44 -3.60 -14.76
CA ILE A 112 -3.71 -4.93 -15.32
C ILE A 112 -5.00 -4.93 -16.15
N ALA A 113 -6.02 -4.20 -15.70
CA ALA A 113 -7.27 -4.06 -16.43
C ALA A 113 -7.08 -3.34 -17.77
N ASP A 114 -6.16 -2.39 -17.85
CA ASP A 114 -5.80 -1.69 -19.09
C ASP A 114 -4.87 -2.51 -19.99
N ALA A 115 -4.16 -3.49 -19.43
CA ALA A 115 -3.21 -4.31 -20.15
C ALA A 115 -3.87 -5.37 -21.04
N ASP A 116 -3.13 -5.76 -22.09
CA ASP A 116 -3.51 -6.84 -23.00
C ASP A 116 -3.03 -8.20 -22.50
N ALA A 117 -3.80 -9.24 -22.82
CA ALA A 117 -3.49 -10.61 -22.39
C ALA A 117 -2.17 -11.13 -22.96
N ALA A 118 -1.87 -10.76 -24.20
CA ALA A 118 -0.61 -11.11 -24.86
C ALA A 118 0.58 -10.45 -24.15
N ASP A 119 0.50 -9.14 -23.92
CA ASP A 119 1.55 -8.34 -23.26
C ASP A 119 1.80 -8.82 -21.82
N LEU A 120 0.73 -9.13 -21.08
CA LEU A 120 0.83 -9.74 -19.76
C LEU A 120 1.50 -11.12 -19.80
N SER A 121 1.17 -11.97 -20.78
CA SER A 121 1.77 -13.30 -20.87
C SER A 121 3.23 -13.29 -21.33
N GLU A 122 3.64 -12.29 -22.12
CA GLU A 122 5.04 -12.11 -22.50
C GLU A 122 5.87 -11.50 -21.37
N LYS A 123 5.33 -10.49 -20.68
CA LYS A 123 6.07 -9.75 -19.65
C LYS A 123 6.06 -10.39 -18.27
N VAL A 124 5.04 -11.21 -17.96
CA VAL A 124 4.86 -11.77 -16.62
C VAL A 124 5.17 -13.27 -16.61
N ASP A 125 6.34 -13.59 -16.05
CA ASP A 125 6.76 -14.98 -15.86
C ASP A 125 5.73 -15.78 -15.02
N GLY A 126 5.32 -16.93 -15.55
CA GLY A 126 4.31 -17.80 -14.93
C GLY A 126 2.86 -17.45 -15.27
N VAL A 127 2.60 -16.46 -16.13
CA VAL A 127 1.25 -16.15 -16.64
C VAL A 127 1.13 -16.56 -18.10
N GLY A 128 0.37 -17.62 -18.37
CA GLY A 128 0.00 -17.97 -19.74
C GLY A 128 -1.14 -17.08 -20.27
N GLU A 129 -1.31 -17.03 -21.59
CA GLU A 129 -2.33 -16.21 -22.27
C GLU A 129 -3.77 -16.46 -21.74
N ALA A 130 -4.10 -17.72 -21.45
CA ALA A 130 -5.40 -18.09 -20.86
C ALA A 130 -5.57 -17.55 -19.43
N THR A 131 -4.50 -17.56 -18.63
CA THR A 131 -4.49 -17.00 -17.27
C THR A 131 -4.54 -15.48 -17.34
N ALA A 132 -3.76 -14.84 -18.22
CA ALA A 132 -3.79 -13.40 -18.43
C ALA A 132 -5.20 -12.90 -18.75
N LYS A 133 -5.93 -13.57 -19.66
CA LYS A 133 -7.33 -13.23 -19.96
C LYS A 133 -8.25 -13.28 -18.73
N LYS A 134 -8.07 -14.28 -17.85
CA LYS A 134 -8.83 -14.40 -16.59
C LYS A 134 -8.48 -13.29 -15.61
N ILE A 135 -7.19 -13.01 -15.44
CA ILE A 135 -6.65 -11.96 -14.57
C ILE A 135 -7.20 -10.59 -15.02
N ILE A 136 -7.07 -10.23 -16.29
CA ILE A 136 -7.56 -8.95 -16.85
C ILE A 136 -9.07 -8.84 -16.66
N LYS A 137 -9.82 -9.91 -16.92
CA LYS A 137 -11.28 -9.90 -16.73
C LYS A 137 -11.67 -9.71 -15.27
N ALA A 138 -10.97 -10.34 -14.33
CA ALA A 138 -11.18 -10.14 -12.90
C ALA A 138 -10.78 -8.73 -12.48
N ALA A 139 -9.65 -8.23 -12.97
CA ALA A 139 -9.18 -6.88 -12.70
C ALA A 139 -10.14 -5.81 -13.22
N LYS A 140 -10.68 -5.97 -14.43
CA LYS A 140 -11.73 -5.10 -15.01
C LYS A 140 -13.01 -5.10 -14.18
N LYS A 141 -13.35 -6.21 -13.51
CA LYS A 141 -14.49 -6.30 -12.60
C LYS A 141 -14.23 -5.63 -11.26
N MET A 142 -13.02 -5.73 -10.72
CA MET A 142 -12.63 -5.10 -9.45
C MET A 142 -12.35 -3.60 -9.58
N SER A 143 -11.97 -3.14 -10.77
CA SER A 143 -11.67 -1.73 -11.04
C SER A 143 -12.90 -0.88 -11.42
N LYS A 144 -14.10 -1.48 -11.44
CA LYS A 144 -15.35 -0.86 -11.88
C LYS A 144 -16.31 -0.69 -10.71
#